data_AF-A0A1C3EJC1-F1
#
_entry.id   AF-A0A1C3EJC1-F1
#
_cell.length_a   1.000
_cell.length_b   1.000
_cell.length_c   1.000
_cell.angle_alpha   90.00
_cell.angle_beta   90.00
_cell.angle_gamma   90.00
#
_symmetry.space_group_name_H-M   'P 1'
#
loop_
_entity.id
_entity.type
_entity.pdbx_description
1 polymer ?
#
loop_
_entity_poly.entity_id
_entity_poly.type
_entity_poly.pdbx_seq_one_letter_code
_entity_poly.pdbx_strand_id
1 'polypeptide(L)'
;MNCREVADFLSAYLDGELSHTTKREFDAHLAECPACVAYLEGYQRTLVALKLVAGIPEKTVEPVPEEIIQAILYAQSQTAA
;
A
#
# COMPACT_ATOMS: atom_id res chain seq x y z
N MET A 1 13.35 3.28 12.92
CA MET A 1 12.26 2.85 13.82
C MET A 1 12.42 1.41 14.29
N ASN A 2 11.75 1.04 15.38
CA ASN A 2 11.70 -0.30 15.95
C ASN A 2 10.34 -0.99 15.68
N CYS A 3 10.23 -2.30 15.99
CA CYS A 3 9.03 -3.09 15.70
C CYS A 3 7.74 -2.55 16.37
N ARG A 4 7.86 -1.89 17.53
CA ARG A 4 6.70 -1.29 18.22
C ARG A 4 6.20 -0.06 17.45
N GLU A 5 7.13 0.80 17.06
CA GLU A 5 6.80 1.99 16.26
C GLU A 5 6.17 1.62 14.91
N VAL A 6 6.63 0.52 14.28
CA VAL A 6 5.99 -0.02 13.06
C VAL A 6 4.51 -0.30 13.29
N ALA A 7 4.15 -0.94 14.40
CA ALA A 7 2.75 -1.25 14.71
C ALA A 7 1.91 0.02 14.87
N ASP A 8 2.46 1.06 15.49
CA ASP A 8 1.78 2.34 15.68
C ASP A 8 1.57 3.10 14.35
N PHE A 9 2.44 2.91 13.36
CA PHE A 9 2.39 3.60 12.07
C PHE A 9 1.70 2.80 10.94
N LEU A 10 1.21 1.58 11.19
CA LEU A 10 0.65 0.71 10.14
C LEU A 10 -0.48 1.35 9.32
N SER A 11 -1.47 1.98 9.99
CA SER A 11 -2.59 2.62 9.28
C SER A 11 -2.08 3.76 8.41
N ALA A 12 -1.34 4.71 9.00
CA ALA A 12 -0.81 5.86 8.29
C ALA A 12 0.15 5.47 7.14
N TYR A 13 0.88 4.36 7.27
CA TYR A 13 1.70 3.79 6.20
C TYR A 13 0.84 3.32 5.01
N LEU A 14 -0.22 2.56 5.28
CA LEU A 14 -1.13 2.04 4.26
C LEU A 14 -1.97 3.14 3.60
N ASP A 15 -2.35 4.15 4.38
CA ASP A 15 -3.13 5.31 3.92
C ASP A 15 -2.24 6.35 3.21
N GLY A 16 -0.92 6.18 3.24
CA GLY A 16 0.04 7.08 2.58
C GLY A 16 0.23 8.43 3.30
N GLU A 17 -0.11 8.50 4.58
CA GLU A 17 -0.12 9.72 5.40
C GLU A 17 1.20 9.96 6.14
N LEU A 18 2.16 9.03 6.07
CA LEU A 18 3.48 9.22 6.66
C LEU A 18 4.28 10.31 5.94
N SER A 19 5.03 11.10 6.71
CA SER A 19 6.05 11.99 6.16
C SER A 19 7.09 11.18 5.35
N HIS A 20 7.73 11.82 4.36
CA HIS A 20 8.77 11.17 3.56
C HIS A 20 9.89 10.54 4.41
N THR A 21 10.32 11.23 5.46
CA THR A 21 11.35 10.73 6.37
C THR A 21 10.88 9.50 7.13
N THR A 22 9.68 9.56 7.73
CA THR A 22 9.11 8.43 8.49
C THR A 22 8.86 7.23 7.60
N LYS A 23 8.35 7.45 6.38
CA LYS A 23 8.14 6.39 5.39
C LYS A 23 9.45 5.68 5.05
N ARG A 24 10.53 6.43 4.78
CA ARG A 24 11.85 5.84 4.49
C ARG A 24 12.37 4.98 5.63
N GLU A 25 12.20 5.43 6.87
CA GLU A 25 12.59 4.64 8.04
C GLU A 25 11.74 3.37 8.21
N PHE A 26 10.45 3.44 7.84
CA PHE A 26 9.52 2.32 7.86
C PHE A 26 9.92 1.27 6.83
N ASP A 27 10.15 1.71 5.59
CA ASP A 27 10.60 0.86 4.48
C ASP A 27 11.93 0.18 4.81
N ALA A 28 12.89 0.91 5.39
CA ALA A 28 14.16 0.37 5.83
C ALA A 28 13.99 -0.72 6.90
N HIS A 29 13.10 -0.52 7.88
CA HIS A 29 12.82 -1.53 8.89
C HIS A 29 12.18 -2.79 8.29
N LEU A 30 11.21 -2.63 7.39
CA LEU A 30 10.56 -3.76 6.71
C LEU A 30 11.56 -4.59 5.90
N ALA A 31 12.56 -3.96 5.28
CA ALA A 31 13.60 -4.65 4.52
C ALA A 31 14.46 -5.57 5.39
N GLU A 32 14.61 -5.26 6.68
CA GLU A 32 15.51 -5.97 7.60
C GLU A 32 14.77 -6.90 8.59
N CYS A 33 13.45 -6.74 8.76
CA CYS A 33 12.68 -7.44 9.78
C CYS A 33 11.51 -8.27 9.19
N PRO A 34 11.71 -9.57 8.93
CA PRO A 34 10.66 -10.46 8.41
C PRO A 34 9.41 -10.55 9.30
N ALA A 35 9.56 -10.40 10.61
CA ALA A 35 8.44 -10.43 11.55
C ALA A 35 7.50 -9.23 11.33
N CYS A 36 8.05 -8.05 11.04
CA CYS A 36 7.25 -6.86 10.74
C CYS A 36 6.60 -6.93 9.36
N VAL A 37 7.24 -7.58 8.38
CA VAL A 37 6.60 -7.89 7.09
C VAL A 37 5.38 -8.79 7.29
N ALA A 38 5.54 -9.89 8.03
CA ALA A 38 4.43 -10.79 8.33
C ALA A 38 3.30 -10.09 9.12
N TYR A 39 3.66 -9.17 10.03
CA TYR A 39 2.70 -8.38 10.79
C TYR A 39 1.90 -7.43 9.89
N LEU A 40 2.55 -6.72 8.98
CA LEU A 40 1.90 -5.86 7.97
C LEU A 40 0.93 -6.65 7.10
N GLU A 41 1.34 -7.82 6.60
CA GLU A 41 0.45 -8.69 5.81
C GLU A 41 -0.77 -9.14 6.62
N GLY A 42 -0.57 -9.52 7.89
CA GLY A 42 -1.65 -9.88 8.80
C GLY A 42 -2.65 -8.75 8.98
N TYR A 43 -2.15 -7.53 9.22
CA TYR A 43 -2.96 -6.34 9.34
C TYR A 43 -3.79 -6.07 8.08
N GLN A 44 -3.19 -6.17 6.89
CA GLN A 44 -3.91 -6.04 5.61
C GLN A 44 -5.04 -7.08 5.46
N ARG A 45 -4.79 -8.34 5.82
CA ARG A 45 -5.82 -9.39 5.82
C ARG A 45 -6.96 -9.06 6.79
N THR A 46 -6.65 -8.52 7.96
CA THR A 46 -7.66 -8.06 8.92
C THR A 46 -8.51 -6.93 8.35
N LEU A 47 -7.92 -5.96 7.64
CA LEU A 47 -8.68 -4.89 6.98
C LEU A 47 -9.63 -5.44 5.91
N VAL A 48 -9.18 -6.41 5.10
CA VAL A 48 -10.04 -7.07 4.10
C VAL A 48 -11.21 -7.79 4.78
N ALA A 49 -10.94 -8.58 5.83
CA ALA A 49 -11.97 -9.28 6.59
C ALA A 49 -12.98 -8.30 7.22
N LEU A 50 -12.49 -7.19 7.78
CA LEU A 50 -13.34 -6.15 8.38
C LEU A 50 -14.27 -5.51 7.34
N LYS A 51 -13.75 -5.17 6.16
CA LYS A 51 -14.57 -4.61 5.06
C LYS A 51 -15.69 -5.56 4.66
N LEU A 52 -15.39 -6.85 4.55
CA LEU A 52 -16.37 -7.88 4.20
C LEU A 52 -17.49 -7.99 5.24
N VAL A 53 -17.14 -8.06 6.54
CA VAL A 53 -18.13 -8.18 7.63
C VAL A 53 -18.94 -6.90 7.81
N ALA A 54 -18.32 -5.73 7.64
CA ALA A 54 -19.00 -4.45 7.77
C ALA A 54 -19.98 -4.16 6.63
N GLY A 55 -20.03 -5.01 5.59
CA GLY A 55 -20.86 -4.79 4.41
C GLY A 55 -20.50 -3.51 3.67
N ILE A 56 -19.29 -2.99 3.86
CA ILE A 56 -18.80 -1.82 3.13
C ILE A 56 -18.52 -2.33 1.72
N PRO A 57 -19.28 -1.89 0.70
CA PRO A 57 -19.00 -2.30 -0.67
C PRO A 57 -17.56 -1.90 -0.97
N GLU A 58 -16.79 -2.82 -1.54
CA GLU A 58 -15.50 -2.46 -2.11
C GLU A 58 -15.74 -1.27 -3.01
N LYS A 59 -15.02 -0.17 -2.79
CA LYS A 59 -15.20 1.06 -3.56
C LYS A 59 -15.06 0.63 -5.01
N THR A 60 -16.17 0.60 -5.75
CA THR A 60 -16.17 0.26 -7.16
C THR A 60 -15.41 1.39 -7.83
N VAL A 61 -14.13 1.17 -8.07
CA VAL A 61 -13.33 2.05 -8.91
C VAL A 61 -13.94 1.86 -10.29
N GLU A 62 -14.52 2.93 -10.84
CA GLU A 62 -14.97 2.89 -12.22
C GLU A 62 -13.80 2.41 -13.08
N PRO A 63 -14.04 1.51 -14.05
CA PRO A 63 -12.97 1.02 -14.90
C PRO A 63 -12.25 2.22 -15.51
N VAL A 64 -10.92 2.24 -15.39
CA VAL A 64 -10.11 3.29 -15.98
C VAL A 64 -10.41 3.32 -17.48
N PRO A 65 -10.74 4.49 -18.06
CA PRO A 65 -11.05 4.58 -19.49
C PRO A 65 -9.90 4.03 -20.34
N GLU A 66 -10.26 3.29 -21.39
CA GLU A 66 -9.29 2.61 -22.26
C GLU A 66 -8.29 3.60 -22.87
N GLU A 67 -8.73 4.83 -23.15
CA GLU A 67 -7.88 5.88 -23.71
C GLU A 67 -6.71 6.23 -22.79
N ILE A 68 -6.91 6.20 -21.47
CA ILE A 68 -5.87 6.46 -20.47
C ILE A 68 -4.89 5.29 -20.39
N ILE A 69 -5.39 4.05 -20.44
CA ILE A 69 -4.55 2.84 -20.46
C ILE A 69 -3.63 2.87 -21.68
N GLN A 70 -4.19 3.14 -22.87
CA GLN A 70 -3.43 3.23 -24.12
C GLN A 70 -2.38 4.35 -24.09
N ALA A 71 -2.72 5.51 -23.53
CA ALA A 71 -1.78 6.61 -23.37
C ALA A 71 -0.57 6.25 -22.49
N ILE A 72 -0.80 5.55 -21.37
CA ILE A 72 0.28 5.08 -20.48
C ILE A 72 1.18 4.05 -21.19
N LEU A 73 0.58 3.06 -21.86
CA LEU A 73 1.33 2.03 -22.59
C LEU A 73 2.18 2.63 -23.72
N TYR A 74 1.64 3.61 -24.45
CA TYR A 74 2.36 4.34 -25.48
C TYR A 74 3.51 5.19 -24.93
N ALA A 75 3.31 5.84 -23.79
CA ALA A 75 4.39 6.59 -23.13
C ALA A 75 5.52 5.65 -22.69
N GLN A 76 5.20 4.48 -22.13
CA GLN A 76 6.19 3.49 -21.69
C GLN A 76 7.00 2.88 -22.84
N SER A 77 6.38 2.67 -24.01
CA SER A 77 7.08 2.11 -25.18
C SER A 77 8.08 3.09 -25.81
N GLN A 78 7.88 4.39 -25.65
CA GLN A 78 8.82 5.42 -26.12
C GLN A 78 10.02 5.61 -25.19
N THR A 79 9.88 5.37 -23.89
CA THR A 79 10.99 5.46 -22.92
C THR A 79 11.92 4.24 -22.97
N ALA A 80 11.49 3.15 -23.60
CA ALA A 80 12.25 1.91 -23.77
C ALA A 80 13.11 1.88 -25.05
N ALA A 81 13.13 2.97 -25.83
CA ALA A 81 13.92 3.17 -27.05
C ALA A 81 15.04 4.21 -26.81
#